data_AF-A0AAE2VC76-F1
#
_entry.id   AF-A0AAE2VC76-F1
#
_cell.length_a   1.000
_cell.length_b   1.000
_cell.length_c   1.000
_cell.angle_alpha   90.00
_cell.angle_beta   90.00
_cell.angle_gamma   90.00
#
_symmetry.space_group_name_H-M   'P 1'
#
loop_
_entity.id
_entity.type
_entity.pdbx_description
1 polymer ?
#
loop_
_entity_poly.entity_id
_entity_poly.type
_entity_poly.pdbx_seq_one_letter_code
_entity_poly.pdbx_strand_id
1 'polypeptide(L)' 'MARDIIILECTEAKAEGKPTSRYTSTRNKKSLNTPGRLEKVKYNPFLRRRTLHRELR' A
#
# COMPACT_ATOMS: atom_id res chain seq x y z
N MET A 1 -7.81 -5.36 20.30
CA MET A 1 -6.50 -5.68 19.69
C MET A 1 -5.94 -4.40 19.09
N ALA A 2 -4.68 -4.06 19.37
CA ALA A 2 -4.04 -2.88 18.78
C ALA A 2 -4.05 -3.00 17.25
N ARG A 3 -4.53 -1.96 16.56
CA ARG A 3 -4.44 -1.84 15.11
C ARG A 3 -3.13 -1.13 14.80
N ASP A 4 -2.29 -1.75 13.98
CA ASP A 4 -1.04 -1.14 13.56
C ASP A 4 -1.32 -0.15 12.42
N ILE A 5 -0.64 0.98 12.46
CA ILE A 5 -0.64 1.95 11.37
C ILE A 5 0.44 1.52 10.39
N ILE A 6 0.03 1.33 9.14
CA ILE A 6 0.87 0.87 8.04
C ILE A 6 0.84 1.89 6.90
N ILE A 7 1.91 1.92 6.13
CA ILE A 7 2.01 2.74 4.91
C ILE A 7 1.93 1.78 3.72
N LEU A 8 1.11 2.12 2.73
CA LEU A 8 1.04 1.42 1.44
C LEU A 8 1.73 2.28 0.38
N GLU A 9 2.77 1.76 -0.25
CA GLU A 9 3.54 2.43 -1.30
C GLU A 9 3.27 1.81 -2.67
N CYS A 10 3.13 2.65 -3.70
CA CYS A 10 2.98 2.22 -5.09
C CYS A 10 4.22 1.49 -5.60
N THR A 11 4.04 0.30 -6.16
CA THR A 11 5.14 -0.53 -6.70
C THR A 11 5.58 -0.12 -8.11
N GLU A 12 4.68 0.46 -8.89
CA GLU A 12 4.90 0.76 -10.32
C GLU A 12 5.62 2.11 -10.52
N ALA A 13 5.35 3.09 -9.67
CA ALA A 13 5.83 4.47 -9.87
C ALA A 13 7.36 4.58 -9.90
N LYS A 14 8.07 3.76 -9.11
CA LYS A 14 9.55 3.77 -9.08
C LYS A 14 10.16 3.28 -10.40
N ALA A 15 9.55 2.31 -11.06
CA ALA A 15 10.01 1.81 -12.36
C ALA A 15 9.81 2.84 -13.49
N GLU A 16 8.75 3.66 -13.37
CA GLU A 16 8.45 4.72 -14.34
C GLU A 16 9.19 6.04 -14.07
N GLY A 17 10.07 6.09 -13.06
CA GLY A 17 10.79 7.31 -12.68
C GLY A 17 9.90 8.42 -12.11
N LYS A 18 8.69 8.09 -11.67
CA LYS A 18 7.72 9.04 -11.08
C LYS A 18 7.71 8.95 -9.56
N PRO A 19 7.30 10.01 -8.85
CA PRO A 19 7.14 9.96 -7.41
C PRO A 19 6.16 8.86 -6.99
N THR A 20 6.52 8.11 -5.94
CA THR A 20 5.69 7.02 -5.43
C THR A 20 4.52 7.58 -4.61
N SER A 21 3.31 7.14 -4.95
CA SER A 21 2.12 7.42 -4.14
C SER A 21 2.16 6.60 -2.84
N ARG A 22 1.85 7.25 -1.72
CA ARG A 22 1.84 6.64 -0.38
C ARG A 22 0.51 6.88 0.32
N TYR A 23 -0.03 5.83 0.94
CA TYR A 23 -1.28 5.87 1.70
C TYR A 23 -1.09 5.35 3.12
N THR A 24 -1.68 6.01 4.10
CA THR A 24 -1.75 5.50 5.47
C THR A 24 -2.99 4.62 5.63
N SER A 25 -2.84 3.44 6.22
CA SER A 25 -3.94 2.55 6.54
C SER A 25 -3.72 1.87 7.89
N THR A 26 -4.75 1.21 8.40
CA THR A 26 -4.66 0.41 9.62
C THR A 26 -4.77 -1.06 9.28
N ARG A 27 -3.92 -1.89 9.87
CA ARG A 27 -3.98 -3.34 9.74
C ARG A 27 -4.16 -4.01 11.10
N ASN A 28 -4.84 -5.15 11.10
CA ASN A 28 -4.88 -6.05 12.24
C ASN A 28 -3.90 -7.20 12.01
N LYS A 29 -2.79 -7.25 12.76
CA LYS A 29 -1.78 -8.34 12.69
C LYS A 29 -2.37 -9.72 12.95
N LYS A 30 -3.42 -9.83 13.76
CA LYS A 30 -4.05 -11.11 14.14
C LYS A 30 -5.14 -11.56 13.17
N SER A 31 -5.37 -10.83 12.07
CA SER A 31 -6.39 -11.20 11.10
C SER A 31 -5.93 -12.40 10.26
N LEU A 32 -6.67 -13.51 10.35
CA LEU A 32 -6.50 -14.70 9.50
C LEU A 32 -6.73 -14.41 8.00
N ASN A 33 -7.42 -13.32 7.68
CA ASN A 33 -7.76 -12.95 6.30
C ASN A 33 -6.60 -12.26 5.56
N THR A 34 -5.60 -11.76 6.27
CA THR A 34 -4.40 -11.11 5.68
C THR A 34 -3.11 -11.60 6.35
N PRO A 35 -2.77 -12.89 6.19
CA PRO A 35 -1.54 -13.46 6.73
C PRO A 35 -0.38 -13.07 5.80
N GLY A 36 0.21 -11.90 6.01
CA GLY A 36 1.36 -11.44 5.21
C GLY A 36 1.34 -9.94 4.92
N ARG A 37 2.08 -9.48 3.91
CA ARG A 37 2.07 -8.05 3.54
C ARG A 37 0.72 -7.66 2.95
N LEU A 38 0.18 -6.51 3.36
CA LEU A 38 -1.06 -5.99 2.78
C LEU A 38 -0.80 -5.41 1.39
N GLU A 39 -1.56 -5.89 0.41
CA GLU A 39 -1.54 -5.38 -0.95
C GLU A 39 -2.94 -4.89 -1.31
N LYS A 40 -3.03 -3.66 -1.82
CA LYS A 40 -4.29 -3.05 -2.25
C LYS A 40 -4.10 -2.28 -3.53
N VAL A 41 -5.06 -2.41 -4.43
CA VAL A 41 -5.16 -1.55 -5.59
C VAL A 41 -5.68 -0.19 -5.13
N LYS A 42 -4.87 0.85 -5.35
CA LYS A 42 -5.22 2.24 -5.03
C LYS A 42 -4.95 3.12 -6.23
N TYR A 43 -5.66 4.23 -6.30
CA TYR A 43 -5.40 5.24 -7.32
C TYR A 43 -4.01 5.84 -7.06
N ASN A 44 -3.22 6.06 -8.11
CA ASN A 44 -1.99 6.82 -8.03
C ASN A 44 -2.20 8.15 -8.76
N PRO A 45 -2.13 9.30 -8.07
CA PRO A 45 -2.35 10.62 -8.69
C PRO A 45 -1.26 11.00 -9.71
N PHE A 46 -0.04 10.49 -9.58
CA PHE A 46 1.07 10.77 -10.48
C PHE A 46 1.01 9.97 -11.79
N LEU A 47 0.41 8.79 -11.74
CA LEU A 47 0.16 7.93 -12.90
C LEU A 47 -1.25 8.09 -13.47
N ARG A 48 -2.12 8.79 -12.74
CA ARG A 48 -3.54 8.99 -13.06
C ARG A 48 -4.32 7.69 -13.30
N ARG A 49 -3.85 6.57 -12.74
CA ARG A 49 -4.46 5.24 -12.87
C ARG A 49 -4.41 4.47 -11.56
N ARG A 50 -5.19 3.40 -11.48
CA ARG A 50 -5.13 2.45 -10.35
C ARG A 50 -3.88 1.59 -10.50
N THR A 51 -3.10 1.50 -9.44
CA THR A 51 -1.84 0.76 -9.38
C THR A 51 -1.79 -0.07 -8.11
N LEU A 52 -0.95 -1.09 -8.11
CA LEU A 52 -0.74 -1.92 -6.94
C LEU A 52 0.06 -1.14 -5.89
N HIS A 53 -0.48 -1.07 -4.67
CA HIS A 53 0.23 -0.54 -3.51
C HIS A 53 0.47 -1.65 -2.50
N ARG A 54 1.71 -1.73 -2.02
CA ARG A 54 2.18 -2.74 -1.09
C ARG A 54 2.59 -2.12 0.24
N GLU A 55 2.36 -2.84 1.32
CA GLU A 55 2.80 -2.46 2.66
C GLU A 55 4.31 -2.20 2.70
N LEU A 56 4.65 -0.97 3.07
CA LEU A 56 6.00 -0.45 3.34
C LEU A 56 6.25 -0.52 4.85
N ARG A 57 6.26 -1.74 5.39
CA ARG A 57 6.79 -2.08 6.71
C ARG A 57 6.95 -3.59 6.84
#